data_AF-A0A830C645-F1
#
_entry.id   AF-A0A830C645-F1
#
_cell.length_a   1.000
_cell.length_b   1.000
_cell.length_c   1.000
_cell.angle_alpha   90.00
_cell.angle_beta   90.00
_cell.angle_gamma   90.00
#
_symmetry.space_group_name_H-M   'P 1'
#
loop_
_entity.id
_entity.type
_entity.pdbx_description
1 polymer ?
#
loop_
_entity_poly.entity_id
_entity_poly.type
_entity_poly.pdbx_seq_one_letter_code
_entity_poly.pdbx_strand_id
1 'polypeptide(L)' 'MYRTKWGIGHGLKDILEAHKGPFTGQGHNSLYEILTTSWHARLFLNHCCSHKCIPCTLIYI' A
#
# COMPACT_ATOMS: atom_id res chain seq x y z
N MET A 1 7.12 8.18 11.29
CA MET A 1 7.55 7.95 9.89
C MET A 1 6.82 8.89 8.93
N TYR A 2 5.48 8.94 8.95
CA TYR A 2 4.70 9.78 8.04
C TYR A 2 4.47 11.21 8.54
N ARG A 3 4.45 12.16 7.61
CA ARG A 3 4.28 13.60 7.88
C ARG A 3 2.84 13.90 8.32
N THR A 4 2.70 14.58 9.44
CA THR A 4 1.41 15.08 9.94
C THR A 4 1.47 16.60 10.12
N LYS A 5 0.43 17.20 10.72
CA LYS A 5 0.37 18.66 10.98
C LYS A 5 1.54 19.20 11.80
N TRP A 6 2.29 18.34 12.47
CA TRP A 6 3.43 18.67 13.34
C TRP A 6 4.78 18.76 12.59
N GLY A 7 4.76 18.81 11.26
CA GLY A 7 5.93 19.14 10.42
C GLY A 7 6.98 18.03 10.24
N ILE A 8 7.03 17.05 11.15
CA ILE A 8 8.04 15.98 11.13
C ILE A 8 7.49 14.73 10.44
N GLY A 9 8.25 14.18 9.48
CA GLY A 9 7.96 12.91 8.80
C GLY A 9 8.00 13.01 7.26
N HIS A 10 7.75 11.88 6.59
CA HIS A 10 7.74 11.76 5.14
C HIS A 10 6.32 11.73 4.56
N GLY A 11 6.12 12.34 3.39
CA GLY A 11 4.89 12.19 2.63
C GLY A 11 4.81 10.77 2.04
N LEU A 12 3.64 10.11 2.17
CA LEU A 12 3.45 8.77 1.60
C LEU A 12 3.61 8.78 0.07
N LYS A 13 3.11 9.84 -0.57
CA LYS A 13 3.24 10.07 -2.02
C LYS A 13 4.71 10.24 -2.43
N ASP A 14 5.45 11.09 -1.71
CA ASP A 14 6.87 11.36 -1.98
C ASP A 14 7.71 10.08 -1.87
N ILE A 15 7.44 9.25 -0.85
CA ILE A 15 8.13 7.96 -0.70
C ILE A 15 7.86 7.05 -1.90
N LEU A 16 6.59 6.92 -2.33
CA LEU A 16 6.23 6.06 -3.46
C LEU A 16 6.86 6.51 -4.78
N GLU A 17 6.82 7.81 -5.06
CA GLU A 17 7.35 8.37 -6.31
C GLU A 17 8.88 8.33 -6.40
N ALA A 18 9.56 8.33 -5.25
CA ALA A 18 11.01 8.16 -5.15
C ALA A 18 11.47 6.71 -5.44
N HIS A 19 10.57 5.72 -5.34
CA HIS A 19 10.90 4.32 -5.63
C HIS A 19 10.78 4.02 -7.13
N LYS A 20 11.84 4.35 -7.86
CA LYS A 20 12.02 4.05 -9.29
C LYS A 20 13.31 3.26 -9.47
N GLY A 21 13.21 2.08 -10.07
CA GLY A 21 14.34 1.25 -10.45
C GLY A 21 14.65 1.33 -11.94
N PRO A 22 15.87 0.95 -12.36
CA PRO A 22 16.31 1.01 -13.76
C PRO A 22 15.47 0.14 -14.71
N PHE A 23 14.73 -0.84 -14.18
CA PHE A 23 13.90 -1.77 -14.95
C PHE A 23 12.39 -1.58 -14.76
N THR A 24 11.95 -0.68 -13.88
CA THR A 24 10.53 -0.56 -13.48
C THR A 24 9.79 0.60 -14.16
N GLY A 25 10.39 1.22 -15.19
CA GLY A 25 9.79 2.34 -15.91
C GLY A 25 9.42 3.51 -15.00
N GLN A 26 8.12 3.88 -14.98
CA GLN A 26 7.62 4.98 -14.15
C GLN A 26 7.52 4.66 -12.64
N GLY A 27 7.76 3.41 -12.20
CA GLY A 27 7.69 3.02 -10.79
C GLY A 27 6.27 3.19 -10.21
N HIS A 28 6.16 3.63 -8.95
CA HIS A 28 4.88 3.74 -8.22
C HIS A 28 4.19 5.11 -8.33
N ASN A 29 4.31 5.83 -9.45
CA ASN A 29 3.76 7.19 -9.59
C ASN A 29 2.24 7.30 -9.34
N SER A 30 1.43 6.32 -9.73
CA SER A 30 -0.04 6.36 -9.62
C SER A 30 -0.60 5.56 -8.43
N LEU A 31 0.25 4.83 -7.71
CA LEU A 31 -0.20 3.89 -6.69
C LEU A 31 -0.85 4.62 -5.50
N TYR A 32 -0.36 5.81 -5.14
CA TYR A 32 -0.96 6.63 -4.08
C TYR A 32 -2.40 7.05 -4.44
N GLU A 33 -2.64 7.43 -5.70
CA GLU A 33 -3.97 7.85 -6.15
C GLU A 33 -4.94 6.66 -6.17
N ILE A 34 -4.52 5.50 -6.67
CA ILE A 34 -5.37 4.30 -6.71
C ILE A 34 -5.82 3.88 -5.30
N LEU A 35 -4.91 3.89 -4.32
CA LEU A 35 -5.20 3.46 -2.95
C LEU A 35 -6.03 4.46 -2.14
N THR A 36 -5.97 5.74 -2.49
CA THR A 36 -6.70 6.80 -1.78
C THR A 36 -8.07 7.06 -2.39
N THR A 37 -8.22 6.86 -3.70
CA THR A 37 -9.48 7.10 -4.43
C THR A 37 -10.39 5.86 -4.49
N SER A 38 -9.84 4.65 -4.53
CA SER A 38 -10.63 3.43 -4.70
C SER A 38 -10.80 2.64 -3.40
N TRP A 39 -12.05 2.51 -2.97
CA TRP A 39 -12.42 1.63 -1.85
C TRP A 39 -12.19 0.16 -2.18
N HIS A 40 -12.50 -0.27 -3.41
CA HIS A 40 -12.29 -1.65 -3.84
C HIS A 40 -10.81 -2.02 -3.83
N ALA A 41 -9.92 -1.11 -4.22
CA ALA A 41 -8.47 -1.36 -4.17
C ALA A 41 -8.00 -1.55 -2.71
N ARG A 42 -8.45 -0.70 -1.79
CA ARG A 42 -8.13 -0.81 -0.37
C ARG A 42 -8.72 -2.09 0.25
N LEU A 43 -9.97 -2.41 -0.07
CA LEU A 43 -10.65 -3.60 0.44
C LEU A 43 -9.97 -4.88 -0.06
N PHE A 44 -9.67 -4.97 -1.36
CA PHE A 44 -9.00 -6.12 -1.95
C PHE A 44 -7.64 -6.39 -1.28
N LEU A 45 -6.82 -5.36 -1.10
CA LEU A 45 -5.53 -5.50 -0.41
C LEU A 45 -5.70 -5.96 1.04
N ASN A 46 -6.64 -5.37 1.79
CA ASN A 46 -6.93 -5.76 3.16
C ASN A 46 -7.36 -7.23 3.26
N HIS A 47 -8.26 -7.68 2.39
CA HIS A 47 -8.69 -9.09 2.36
C HIS A 47 -7.55 -10.02 1.95
N CYS A 48 -6.79 -9.69 0.90
CA CYS A 48 -5.64 -10.49 0.46
C CYS A 48 -4.61 -10.70 1.58
N CYS A 49 -4.28 -9.64 2.32
CA CYS A 49 -3.38 -9.72 3.47
C CYS A 49 -4.00 -10.52 4.63
N SER A 50 -5.29 -10.32 4.91
CA SER A 50 -5.98 -11.05 6.00
C SER A 50 -6.04 -12.55 5.76
N HIS A 51 -6.33 -13.00 4.53
CA HIS A 51 -6.36 -14.42 4.17
C HIS A 51 -4.97 -15.08 4.18
N LYS A 52 -3.89 -14.32 4.03
CA LYS A 52 -2.51 -14.82 4.16
C LYS A 52 -1.98 -14.85 5.59
N CYS A 53 -2.67 -14.18 6.52
CA CYS A 53 -2.30 -14.11 7.94
C CYS A 53 -3.08 -15.11 8.82
N ILE A 54 -4.09 -15.79 8.29
CA ILE A 54 -4.77 -16.88 8.99
C ILE A 54 -3.90 -18.13 8.83
N PRO A 55 -3.32 -18.70 9.90
CA PRO A 55 -2.67 -20.00 9.78
C PRO A 55 -3.72 -21.02 9.32
N CYS A 56 -3.37 -21.81 8.30
CA CYS A 56 -4.14 -22.95 7.77
C CYS A 56 -4.32 -24.08 8.82
N THR A 57 -4.92 -23.78 9.98
CA THR A 57 -5.27 -24.78 11.00
C THR A 57 -6.75 -24.75 11.38
N LEU A 58 -7.58 -23.92 10.75
CA LEU A 58 -9.02 -23.83 11.05
C LEU A 58 -9.93 -23.76 9.82
N ILE A 59 -9.55 -24.44 8.72
CA ILE A 59 -10.50 -24.74 7.63
C ILE A 59 -10.52 -26.25 7.39
N TYR A 60 -10.97 -26.95 8.42
CA TYR A 60 -11.72 -28.21 8.31
C TYR A 60 -12.90 -28.02 9.26
N ILE A 61 -13.97 -27.39 8.77
CA ILE A 61 -15.41 -27.58 9.02
C ILE A 61 -16.11 -26.71 7.95
#